data_AF-A0A1F7AUE4-F1
#
_entry.id   AF-A0A1F7AUE4-F1
#
_cell.length_a   1.000
_cell.length_b   1.000
_cell.length_c   1.000
_cell.angle_alpha   90.00
_cell.angle_beta   90.00
_cell.angle_gamma   90.00
#
_symmetry.space_group_name_H-M   'P 1'
#
loop_
_entity.id
_entity.type
_entity.pdbx_description
1 polymer ?
#
loop_
_entity_poly.entity_id
_entity_poly.type
_entity_poly.pdbx_seq_one_letter_code
_entity_poly.pdbx_strand_id
1 'polypeptide(L)'
;MEKLHEKFVKYGANARHWLRQCALLLPEIARQEIWRAKGFSNIYEYAAKLAGMSKAQVDTALWVVRAVEDKPELKKVVEEKGINCVKPIVAIATKETASFWAEKATEMNQHDLETYVREYKTDFLRAEKTETIEMSLDPKIADQLRKMKGALDWNTFMKELLDNQQKPEPAQTKQVPTRIKKHVIAKTNGICSYPGCHKPAEELHHANRQALDPTHNPTHIHALCKSHHHLAHHSLIANEQRQPCEWRLLAQPDKTQPKYRIDRLVQKYRSP
;
A
#
# COMPACT_ATOMS: atom_id res chain seq x y z
N MET A 1 -1.01 24.17 29.24
CA MET A 1 -1.70 23.49 28.13
C MET A 1 -1.04 22.15 27.79
N GLU A 2 0.29 22.07 27.77
CA GLU A 2 1.07 20.84 27.51
C GLU A 2 0.70 19.64 28.40
N LYS A 3 0.56 19.85 29.72
CA LYS A 3 0.13 18.79 30.67
C LYS A 3 -1.29 18.24 30.43
N LEU A 4 -2.21 19.03 29.85
CA LEU A 4 -3.57 18.57 29.54
C LEU A 4 -3.56 17.75 28.25
N HIS A 5 -2.79 18.20 27.26
CA HIS A 5 -2.57 17.46 26.01
C HIS A 5 -1.95 16.08 26.27
N GLU A 6 -0.88 16.02 27.06
CA GLU A 6 -0.22 14.75 27.43
C GLU A 6 -1.18 13.77 28.11
N LYS A 7 -2.00 14.26 29.06
CA LYS A 7 -3.03 13.46 29.72
C LYS A 7 -4.06 12.93 28.73
N PHE A 8 -4.55 13.77 27.82
CA PHE A 8 -5.52 13.38 26.81
C PHE A 8 -4.95 12.30 25.87
N VAL A 9 -3.72 12.47 25.38
CA VAL A 9 -3.02 11.48 24.54
C VAL A 9 -2.88 10.15 25.28
N LYS A 10 -2.46 10.17 26.55
CA LYS A 10 -2.33 8.98 27.39
C LYS A 10 -3.66 8.25 27.55
N TYR A 11 -4.73 8.96 27.91
CA TYR A 11 -6.05 8.34 28.10
C TYR A 11 -6.62 7.79 26.80
N GLY A 12 -6.45 8.50 25.68
CA GLY A 12 -6.85 8.01 24.36
C GLY A 12 -6.08 6.75 23.93
N ALA A 13 -4.79 6.64 24.26
CA ALA A 13 -4.01 5.43 24.03
C ALA A 13 -4.53 4.25 24.87
N ASN A 14 -4.77 4.48 26.16
CA ASN A 14 -5.30 3.46 27.07
C ASN A 14 -6.70 2.99 26.65
N ALA A 15 -7.60 3.91 26.30
CA ALA A 15 -8.95 3.57 25.83
C ALA A 15 -8.89 2.68 24.59
N ARG A 16 -8.02 3.00 23.61
CA ARG A 16 -7.81 2.15 22.42
C ARG A 16 -7.23 0.79 22.78
N HIS A 17 -6.30 0.72 23.72
CA HIS A 17 -5.72 -0.55 24.17
C HIS A 17 -6.80 -1.46 24.76
N TRP A 18 -7.58 -0.97 25.72
CA TRP A 18 -8.63 -1.77 26.36
C TRP A 18 -9.76 -2.14 25.41
N LEU A 19 -10.15 -1.23 24.50
CA LEU A 19 -11.13 -1.53 23.47
C LEU A 19 -10.67 -2.70 22.57
N ARG A 20 -9.37 -2.75 22.22
CA ARG A 20 -8.81 -3.89 21.47
C ARG A 20 -8.90 -5.18 22.28
N GLN A 21 -8.56 -5.15 23.56
CA GLN A 21 -8.68 -6.32 24.44
C GLN A 21 -10.13 -6.84 24.51
N CYS A 22 -11.11 -5.95 24.67
CA CYS A 22 -12.53 -6.32 24.63
C CYS A 22 -12.90 -6.99 23.31
N ALA A 23 -12.41 -6.48 22.18
CA ALA A 23 -12.69 -7.05 20.87
C ALA A 23 -12.15 -8.48 20.71
N LEU A 24 -11.00 -8.81 21.32
CA LEU A 24 -10.42 -10.17 21.30
C LEU A 24 -11.25 -11.19 22.09
N LEU A 25 -12.02 -10.74 23.09
CA LEU A 25 -12.88 -11.59 23.91
C LEU A 25 -14.23 -11.89 23.24
N LEU A 26 -14.65 -11.09 22.25
CA LEU A 26 -15.97 -11.20 21.63
C LEU A 26 -16.29 -12.58 21.04
N PRO A 27 -15.37 -13.29 20.35
CA PRO A 27 -15.67 -14.62 19.82
C PRO A 27 -15.99 -15.63 20.91
N GLU A 28 -15.27 -15.58 22.02
CA GLU A 28 -15.49 -16.49 23.15
C GLU A 28 -16.78 -16.13 23.91
N ILE A 29 -17.05 -14.83 24.06
CA ILE A 29 -18.33 -14.31 24.59
C ILE A 29 -19.50 -14.75 23.70
N ALA A 30 -19.33 -14.76 22.38
CA ALA A 30 -20.32 -15.24 21.44
C ALA A 30 -20.52 -16.75 21.57
N ARG A 31 -19.42 -17.52 21.64
CA ARG A 31 -19.43 -18.99 21.73
C ARG A 31 -20.12 -19.50 22.99
N GLN A 32 -19.88 -18.84 24.13
CA GLN A 32 -20.47 -19.19 25.42
C GLN A 32 -21.81 -18.49 25.71
N GLU A 33 -22.30 -17.65 24.79
CA GLU A 33 -23.49 -16.80 25.00
C GLU A 33 -23.47 -16.01 26.32
N ILE A 34 -22.30 -15.52 26.75
CA ILE A 34 -22.13 -14.80 28.04
C ILE A 34 -23.08 -13.60 28.13
N TRP A 35 -23.29 -12.91 27.00
CA TRP A 35 -24.22 -11.78 26.92
C TRP A 35 -25.65 -12.16 27.34
N ARG A 36 -26.12 -13.36 26.98
CA ARG A 36 -27.45 -13.87 27.35
C ARG A 36 -27.51 -14.18 28.83
N ALA A 37 -26.49 -14.86 29.37
CA ALA A 37 -26.39 -15.17 30.79
C ALA A 37 -26.33 -13.91 31.68
N LYS A 38 -25.86 -12.79 31.12
CA LYS A 38 -25.83 -11.48 31.78
C LYS A 38 -27.07 -10.61 31.52
N GLY A 39 -28.09 -11.14 30.85
CA GLY A 39 -29.38 -10.47 30.65
C GLY A 39 -29.43 -9.46 29.51
N PHE A 40 -28.46 -9.49 28.58
CA PHE A 40 -28.51 -8.66 27.37
C PHE A 40 -29.29 -9.39 26.26
N SER A 41 -29.95 -8.64 25.38
CA SER A 41 -30.77 -9.22 24.30
C SER A 41 -29.93 -9.83 23.18
N ASN A 42 -28.71 -9.30 22.95
CA ASN A 42 -27.77 -9.79 21.95
C ASN A 42 -26.35 -9.27 22.22
N ILE A 43 -25.36 -9.84 21.51
CA ILE A 43 -23.95 -9.47 21.66
C ILE A 43 -23.65 -8.00 21.27
N TYR A 44 -24.41 -7.41 20.35
CA TYR A 44 -24.20 -6.03 19.94
C TYR A 44 -24.60 -5.06 21.05
N GLU A 45 -25.75 -5.29 21.68
CA GLU A 45 -26.17 -4.52 22.85
C GLU A 45 -25.16 -4.66 23.99
N TYR A 46 -24.69 -5.89 24.26
CA TYR A 46 -23.66 -6.17 25.26
C TYR A 46 -22.38 -5.36 25.00
N ALA A 47 -21.84 -5.43 23.78
CA ALA A 47 -20.60 -4.75 23.43
C ALA A 47 -20.75 -3.21 23.38
N ALA A 48 -21.91 -2.71 22.94
CA ALA A 48 -22.20 -1.29 22.94
C ALA A 48 -22.30 -0.73 24.37
N LYS A 49 -23.06 -1.40 25.25
CA LYS A 49 -23.27 -0.94 26.64
C LYS A 49 -22.02 -1.05 27.51
N LEU A 50 -21.22 -2.12 27.35
CA LEU A 50 -20.07 -2.38 28.24
C LEU A 50 -18.74 -1.86 27.71
N ALA A 51 -18.55 -1.80 26.39
CA ALA A 51 -17.28 -1.42 25.78
C ALA A 51 -17.41 -0.24 24.80
N GLY A 52 -18.61 0.32 24.59
CA GLY A 52 -18.83 1.42 23.65
C GLY A 52 -18.62 1.02 22.18
N MET A 53 -18.72 -0.28 21.86
CA MET A 53 -18.45 -0.78 20.52
C MET A 53 -19.65 -0.59 19.58
N SER A 54 -19.38 -0.14 18.36
CA SER A 54 -20.36 -0.12 17.28
C SER A 54 -20.59 -1.53 16.72
N LYS A 55 -21.74 -1.73 16.07
CA LYS A 55 -22.06 -2.98 15.37
C LYS A 55 -20.94 -3.40 14.40
N ALA A 56 -20.42 -2.45 13.63
CA ALA A 56 -19.33 -2.70 12.68
C ALA A 56 -18.02 -3.16 13.36
N GLN A 57 -17.71 -2.64 14.56
CA GLN A 57 -16.55 -3.10 15.32
C GLN A 57 -16.74 -4.53 15.83
N VAL A 58 -17.96 -4.88 16.29
CA VAL A 58 -18.31 -6.23 16.72
C VAL A 58 -18.22 -7.21 15.55
N ASP A 59 -18.83 -6.90 14.41
CA ASP A 59 -18.80 -7.75 13.22
C ASP A 59 -17.36 -7.99 12.74
N THR A 60 -16.55 -6.91 12.70
CA THR A 60 -15.13 -7.02 12.31
C THR A 60 -14.35 -7.90 13.27
N ALA A 61 -14.57 -7.76 14.58
CA ALA A 61 -13.87 -8.56 15.58
C ALA A 61 -14.23 -10.04 15.49
N LEU A 62 -15.53 -10.36 15.38
CA LEU A 62 -16.00 -11.73 15.24
C LEU A 62 -15.45 -12.39 13.97
N TRP A 63 -15.44 -11.67 12.85
CA TRP A 63 -14.91 -12.19 11.59
C TRP A 63 -13.39 -12.38 11.63
N VAL A 64 -12.61 -11.37 12.01
CA VAL A 64 -11.14 -11.45 11.98
C VAL A 64 -10.62 -12.49 12.96
N VAL A 65 -11.10 -12.50 14.21
CA VAL A 65 -10.55 -13.41 15.21
C VAL A 65 -10.87 -14.86 14.87
N ARG A 66 -12.04 -15.14 14.30
CA ARG A 66 -12.35 -16.47 13.74
C ARG A 66 -11.44 -16.83 12.56
N ALA A 67 -11.20 -15.88 11.65
CA ALA A 67 -10.37 -16.13 10.46
C ALA A 67 -8.89 -16.43 10.78
N VAL A 68 -8.39 -16.00 11.95
CA VAL A 68 -7.01 -16.24 12.41
C VAL A 68 -6.90 -17.31 13.50
N GLU A 69 -8.00 -17.97 13.88
CA GLU A 69 -8.04 -18.93 14.99
C GLU A 69 -7.03 -20.09 14.81
N ASP A 70 -6.89 -20.55 13.56
CA ASP A 70 -5.98 -21.62 13.15
C ASP A 70 -4.62 -21.11 12.61
N LYS A 71 -4.31 -19.82 12.79
CA LYS A 71 -3.11 -19.14 12.29
C LYS A 71 -2.38 -18.42 13.44
N PRO A 72 -1.60 -19.12 14.26
CA PRO A 72 -1.04 -18.59 15.50
C PRO A 72 -0.16 -17.35 15.29
N GLU A 73 0.54 -17.24 14.16
CA GLU A 73 1.38 -16.09 13.82
C GLU A 73 0.55 -14.82 13.61
N LEU A 74 -0.60 -14.93 12.94
CA LEU A 74 -1.51 -13.80 12.75
C LEU A 74 -2.25 -13.45 14.04
N LYS A 75 -2.57 -14.45 14.86
CA LYS A 75 -3.17 -14.23 16.19
C LYS A 75 -2.26 -13.38 17.07
N LYS A 76 -0.96 -13.67 17.08
CA LYS A 76 0.03 -12.86 17.81
C LYS A 76 0.05 -11.39 17.34
N VAL A 77 0.03 -11.16 16.03
CA VAL A 77 -0.02 -9.80 15.47
C VAL A 77 -1.31 -9.08 15.88
N VAL A 78 -2.44 -9.79 15.91
CA VAL A 78 -3.73 -9.24 16.37
C VAL A 78 -3.70 -8.87 17.85
N GLU A 79 -3.07 -9.68 18.70
CA GLU A 79 -2.91 -9.42 20.14
C GLU A 79 -2.03 -8.17 20.39
N GLU A 80 -0.94 -8.04 19.64
CA GLU A 80 0.03 -6.94 19.81
C GLU A 80 -0.46 -5.62 19.18
N LYS A 81 -1.01 -5.66 17.96
CA LYS A 81 -1.32 -4.46 17.16
C LYS A 81 -2.82 -4.18 16.99
N GLY A 82 -3.67 -5.17 17.26
CA GLY A 82 -5.11 -5.09 17.11
C GLY A 82 -5.63 -5.59 15.76
N ILE A 83 -6.92 -5.94 15.72
CA ILE A 83 -7.62 -6.58 14.59
C ILE A 83 -7.43 -5.89 13.23
N ASN A 84 -7.38 -4.55 13.19
CA ASN A 84 -7.36 -3.81 11.93
C ASN A 84 -6.09 -4.04 11.10
N CYS A 85 -4.96 -4.41 11.70
CA CYS A 85 -3.71 -4.59 10.95
C CYS A 85 -3.70 -5.86 10.10
N VAL A 86 -4.47 -6.90 10.45
CA VAL A 86 -4.57 -8.14 9.66
C VAL A 86 -5.83 -8.19 8.80
N LYS A 87 -6.79 -7.28 9.00
CA LYS A 87 -8.02 -7.21 8.20
C LYS A 87 -7.80 -7.29 6.68
N PRO A 88 -6.76 -6.69 6.07
CA PRO A 88 -6.55 -6.77 4.62
C PRO A 88 -6.15 -8.17 4.12
N ILE A 89 -5.57 -9.00 4.98
CA ILE A 89 -4.91 -10.27 4.62
C ILE A 89 -5.70 -11.51 5.03
N VAL A 90 -6.66 -11.41 5.96
CA VAL A 90 -7.39 -12.58 6.48
C VAL A 90 -8.10 -13.41 5.41
N ALA A 91 -8.53 -12.79 4.30
CA ALA A 91 -9.22 -13.49 3.22
C ALA A 91 -8.28 -14.26 2.27
N ILE A 92 -6.97 -13.98 2.29
CA ILE A 92 -5.97 -14.60 1.41
C ILE A 92 -4.91 -15.40 2.17
N ALA A 93 -4.80 -15.19 3.49
CA ALA A 93 -3.88 -15.93 4.32
C ALA A 93 -4.35 -17.37 4.51
N THR A 94 -3.46 -18.31 4.22
CA THR A 94 -3.62 -19.74 4.47
C THR A 94 -2.80 -20.11 5.71
N LYS A 95 -2.86 -21.38 6.15
CA LYS A 95 -1.99 -21.85 7.25
C LYS A 95 -0.53 -21.79 6.82
N GLU A 96 -0.26 -22.15 5.57
CA GLU A 96 1.06 -22.23 4.97
C GLU A 96 1.66 -20.83 4.74
N THR A 97 0.82 -19.83 4.47
CA THR A 97 1.25 -18.43 4.24
C THR A 97 1.09 -17.52 5.47
N ALA A 98 0.66 -18.04 6.62
CA ALA A 98 0.38 -17.26 7.83
C ALA A 98 1.61 -16.46 8.31
N SER A 99 2.78 -17.12 8.39
CA SER A 99 4.03 -16.48 8.80
C SER A 99 4.46 -15.34 7.88
N PHE A 100 4.31 -15.53 6.56
CA PHE A 100 4.60 -14.49 5.57
C PHE A 100 3.70 -13.27 5.75
N TRP A 101 2.39 -13.48 5.91
CA TRP A 101 1.45 -12.39 6.07
C TRP A 101 1.59 -11.69 7.43
N ALA A 102 1.95 -12.42 8.49
CA ALA A 102 2.25 -11.87 9.81
C ALA A 102 3.46 -10.93 9.79
N GLU A 103 4.52 -11.30 9.06
CA GLU A 103 5.68 -10.44 8.82
C GLU A 103 5.23 -9.12 8.15
N LYS A 104 4.46 -9.19 7.05
CA LYS A 104 4.00 -7.99 6.33
C LYS A 104 3.09 -7.10 7.17
N ALA A 105 2.15 -7.67 7.93
CA ALA A 105 1.28 -6.91 8.84
C ALA A 105 2.05 -6.29 10.02
N THR A 106 3.22 -6.84 10.37
CA THR A 106 4.11 -6.27 11.38
C THR A 106 4.92 -5.11 10.82
N GLU A 107 5.38 -5.17 9.57
CA GLU A 107 6.22 -4.13 8.98
C GLU A 107 5.43 -2.93 8.41
N MET A 108 4.21 -3.15 7.94
CA MET A 108 3.41 -2.15 7.26
C MET A 108 2.26 -1.62 8.12
N ASN A 109 1.81 -0.40 7.83
CA ASN A 109 0.51 0.05 8.31
C ASN A 109 -0.62 -0.59 7.48
N GLN A 110 -1.85 -0.49 7.97
CA GLN A 110 -3.03 -1.07 7.33
C GLN A 110 -3.19 -0.64 5.85
N HIS A 111 -2.97 0.64 5.54
CA HIS A 111 -3.20 1.19 4.21
C HIS A 111 -2.17 0.69 3.18
N ASP A 112 -0.92 0.60 3.60
CA ASP A 112 0.16 0.06 2.78
C ASP A 112 -0.05 -1.44 2.56
N LEU A 113 -0.49 -2.18 3.58
CA LEU A 113 -0.83 -3.59 3.47
C LEU A 113 -2.01 -3.83 2.53
N GLU A 114 -3.07 -3.01 2.58
CA GLU A 114 -4.19 -3.07 1.62
C GLU A 114 -3.71 -2.87 0.18
N THR A 115 -2.79 -1.93 -0.03
CA THR A 115 -2.17 -1.68 -1.34
C THR A 115 -1.32 -2.87 -1.76
N TYR A 116 -0.48 -3.39 -0.87
CA TYR A 116 0.34 -4.57 -1.13
C TYR A 116 -0.52 -5.77 -1.53
N VAL A 117 -1.60 -6.06 -0.80
CA VAL A 117 -2.52 -7.17 -1.10
C VAL A 117 -3.17 -7.01 -2.47
N ARG A 118 -3.58 -5.80 -2.83
CA ARG A 118 -4.16 -5.55 -4.16
C ARG A 118 -3.14 -5.85 -5.26
N GLU A 119 -1.93 -5.32 -5.14
CA GLU A 119 -0.90 -5.55 -6.16
C GLU A 119 -0.44 -7.02 -6.16
N TYR A 120 -0.40 -7.68 -5.00
CA TYR A 120 -0.04 -9.09 -4.88
C TYR A 120 -1.02 -9.99 -5.65
N LYS A 121 -2.32 -9.68 -5.61
CA LYS A 121 -3.33 -10.38 -6.40
C LYS A 121 -3.16 -10.16 -7.91
N THR A 122 -2.61 -9.01 -8.31
CA THR A 122 -2.35 -8.73 -9.72
C THR A 122 -1.10 -9.47 -10.19
N ASP A 123 0.02 -9.27 -9.50
CA ASP A 123 1.34 -9.71 -9.99
C ASP A 123 1.63 -11.20 -9.76
N PHE A 124 1.03 -11.81 -8.72
CA PHE A 124 1.29 -13.21 -8.39
C PHE A 124 0.12 -14.15 -8.71
N LEU A 125 -1.10 -13.62 -8.87
CA LEU A 125 -2.30 -14.45 -9.08
C LEU A 125 -2.98 -14.24 -10.44
N ARG A 126 -2.53 -13.30 -11.28
CA ARG A 126 -3.09 -13.11 -12.63
C ARG A 126 -2.01 -13.27 -13.71
N ALA A 127 -2.38 -13.94 -14.80
CA ALA A 127 -1.58 -14.04 -16.01
C ALA A 127 -1.59 -12.72 -16.79
N GLU A 128 -0.58 -12.52 -17.65
CA GLU A 128 -0.51 -11.41 -18.61
C GLU A 128 -1.84 -11.31 -19.38
N LYS A 129 -2.51 -10.17 -19.24
CA LYS A 129 -3.73 -9.86 -19.99
C LYS A 129 -3.46 -8.70 -20.92
N THR A 130 -3.81 -8.88 -22.18
CA THR A 130 -4.00 -7.77 -23.11
C THR A 130 -5.29 -7.04 -22.75
N GLU A 131 -5.24 -5.72 -22.62
CA GLU A 131 -6.43 -4.89 -22.47
C GLU A 131 -6.80 -4.27 -23.83
N THR A 132 -8.10 -4.17 -24.10
CA THR A 132 -8.62 -3.52 -25.31
C THR A 132 -9.05 -2.10 -24.96
N ILE A 133 -8.48 -1.12 -25.68
CA ILE A 133 -8.87 0.29 -25.60
C ILE A 133 -9.57 0.64 -26.91
N GLU A 134 -10.85 1.01 -26.84
CA GLU A 134 -11.60 1.51 -27.99
C GLU A 134 -11.50 3.04 -28.04
N MET A 135 -11.12 3.58 -29.21
CA MET A 135 -11.07 5.03 -29.45
C MET A 135 -11.54 5.37 -30.86
N SER A 136 -12.23 6.50 -30.98
CA SER A 136 -12.62 7.07 -32.28
C SER A 136 -11.73 8.27 -32.60
N LEU A 137 -11.09 8.24 -33.78
CA LEU A 137 -10.16 9.28 -34.23
C LEU A 137 -10.63 9.85 -35.57
N ASP A 138 -10.34 11.14 -35.79
CA ASP A 138 -10.50 11.75 -37.12
C ASP A 138 -9.67 10.98 -38.17
N PRO A 139 -10.17 10.79 -39.41
CA PRO A 139 -9.47 10.03 -40.43
C PRO A 139 -8.03 10.50 -40.72
N LYS A 140 -7.76 11.81 -40.65
CA LYS A 140 -6.41 12.35 -40.89
C LYS A 140 -5.45 11.99 -39.77
N ILE A 141 -5.91 12.06 -38.52
CA ILE A 141 -5.13 11.66 -37.34
C ILE A 141 -4.84 10.16 -37.38
N ALA A 142 -5.85 9.35 -37.75
CA ALA A 142 -5.69 7.91 -37.88
C ALA A 142 -4.67 7.53 -38.96
N ASP A 143 -4.69 8.20 -40.12
CA ASP A 143 -3.71 8.00 -41.19
C ASP A 143 -2.28 8.39 -40.74
N GLN A 144 -2.15 9.53 -40.06
CA GLN A 144 -0.86 9.96 -39.51
C GLN A 144 -0.30 8.96 -38.49
N LEU A 145 -1.11 8.46 -37.55
CA LEU A 145 -0.66 7.45 -36.57
C LEU A 145 -0.25 6.14 -37.26
N ARG A 146 -0.97 5.69 -38.28
CA ARG A 146 -0.58 4.49 -39.06
C ARG A 146 0.76 4.68 -39.77
N LYS A 147 0.99 5.87 -40.35
CA LYS A 147 2.28 6.23 -40.97
C LYS A 147 3.41 6.28 -39.95
N MET A 148 3.18 6.88 -38.78
CA MET A 148 4.17 6.95 -37.70
C MET A 148 4.52 5.56 -37.15
N LYS A 149 3.53 4.69 -36.96
CA LYS A 149 3.73 3.30 -36.53
C LYS A 149 4.62 2.53 -37.51
N GLY A 150 4.45 2.77 -38.82
CA GLY A 150 5.16 2.04 -39.87
C GLY A 150 4.96 0.52 -39.73
N ALA A 151 6.06 -0.22 -39.76
CA ALA A 151 6.08 -1.68 -39.66
C ALA A 151 5.95 -2.22 -38.22
N LEU A 152 6.06 -1.37 -37.18
CA LEU A 152 5.97 -1.81 -35.79
C LEU A 152 4.56 -2.31 -35.46
N ASP A 153 4.43 -3.18 -34.47
CA ASP A 153 3.13 -3.44 -33.86
C ASP A 153 2.71 -2.25 -32.96
N TRP A 154 1.43 -2.16 -32.63
CA TRP A 154 0.91 -1.05 -31.83
C TRP A 154 1.53 -0.97 -30.43
N ASN A 155 1.86 -2.10 -29.77
CA ASN A 155 2.44 -2.05 -28.44
C ASN A 155 3.85 -1.48 -28.47
N THR A 156 4.67 -1.90 -29.45
CA THR A 156 6.04 -1.36 -29.60
C THR A 156 6.02 0.12 -29.94
N PHE A 157 5.19 0.54 -30.90
CA PHE A 157 5.06 1.96 -31.26
C PHE A 157 4.58 2.82 -30.09
N MET A 158 3.56 2.38 -29.35
CA MET A 158 3.04 3.16 -28.22
C MET A 158 4.06 3.25 -27.08
N LYS A 159 4.88 2.22 -26.84
CA LYS A 159 5.99 2.30 -25.88
C LYS A 159 6.98 3.39 -26.26
N GLU A 160 7.41 3.43 -27.52
CA GLU A 160 8.35 4.47 -28.00
C GLU A 160 7.75 5.87 -27.92
N LEU A 161 6.46 6.02 -28.26
CA LEU A 161 5.76 7.30 -28.18
C LEU A 161 5.70 7.85 -26.74
N LEU A 162 5.50 6.96 -25.76
CA LEU A 162 5.48 7.32 -24.34
C LEU A 162 6.86 7.72 -23.80
N ASP A 163 7.94 7.27 -24.44
CA ASP A 163 9.31 7.58 -24.05
C ASP A 163 9.87 8.89 -24.62
N ASN A 164 9.37 9.29 -25.79
CA ASN A 164 9.97 10.34 -26.62
C ASN A 164 9.51 11.76 -26.24
N GLN A 165 9.56 12.09 -24.95
CA GLN A 165 9.29 13.44 -24.45
C GLN A 165 10.59 14.20 -24.22
N GLN A 166 10.62 15.51 -24.52
CA GLN A 166 11.74 16.39 -24.14
C GLN A 166 11.88 16.41 -22.61
N LYS A 167 13.06 16.04 -22.12
CA LYS A 167 13.37 15.91 -20.69
C LYS A 167 14.21 17.11 -20.24
N PRO A 168 13.94 17.71 -19.07
CA PRO A 168 14.83 18.74 -18.54
C PRO A 168 16.18 18.14 -18.16
N GLU A 169 17.26 18.90 -18.33
CA GLU A 169 18.60 18.47 -17.90
C GLU A 169 18.63 18.07 -16.41
N PRO A 170 19.35 17.00 -16.02
CA PRO A 170 19.55 16.63 -14.63
C PRO A 170 20.11 17.77 -13.77
N ALA A 171 19.90 17.72 -12.47
CA ALA A 171 20.41 18.72 -11.53
C ALA A 171 20.87 18.10 -10.22
N GLN A 172 21.96 18.62 -9.65
CA GLN A 172 22.44 18.25 -8.33
C GLN A 172 22.15 19.41 -7.36
N THR A 173 21.09 19.26 -6.60
CA THR A 173 20.60 20.28 -5.65
C THR A 173 20.13 19.58 -4.38
N LYS A 174 19.89 20.33 -3.29
CA LYS A 174 19.35 19.74 -2.05
C LYS A 174 17.90 19.26 -2.22
N GLN A 175 17.09 20.02 -2.96
CA GLN A 175 15.69 19.72 -3.24
C GLN A 175 15.49 19.54 -4.74
N VAL A 176 14.51 18.70 -5.13
CA VAL A 176 14.13 18.53 -6.54
C VAL A 176 13.72 19.89 -7.13
N PRO A 177 14.36 20.37 -8.20
CA PRO A 177 14.01 21.65 -8.82
C PRO A 177 12.59 21.68 -9.37
N THR A 178 11.93 22.83 -9.32
CA THR A 178 10.54 23.00 -9.77
C THR A 178 10.32 22.55 -11.22
N ARG A 179 11.29 22.79 -12.12
CA ARG A 179 11.21 22.33 -13.53
C ARG A 179 11.10 20.81 -13.65
N ILE A 180 11.85 20.07 -12.83
CA ILE A 180 11.82 18.60 -12.80
C ILE A 180 10.52 18.12 -12.14
N LYS A 181 10.11 18.73 -11.03
CA LYS A 181 8.83 18.41 -10.38
C LYS A 181 7.64 18.53 -11.35
N LYS A 182 7.55 19.65 -12.07
CA LYS A 182 6.49 19.90 -13.06
C LYS A 182 6.51 18.87 -14.18
N HIS A 183 7.69 18.53 -14.70
CA HIS A 183 7.84 17.52 -15.74
C HIS A 183 7.37 16.13 -15.28
N VAL A 184 7.83 15.68 -14.11
CA VAL A 184 7.47 14.35 -13.57
C VAL A 184 5.97 14.24 -13.29
N ILE A 185 5.35 15.28 -12.73
CA ILE A 185 3.89 15.30 -12.47
C ILE A 185 3.09 15.35 -13.77
N ALA A 186 3.54 16.13 -14.76
CA ALA A 186 2.87 16.24 -16.05
C ALA A 186 2.89 14.92 -16.83
N LYS A 187 3.96 14.12 -16.71
CA LYS A 187 4.08 12.82 -17.38
C LYS A 187 2.94 11.87 -17.02
N THR A 188 2.43 11.96 -15.80
CA THR A 188 1.32 11.12 -15.32
C THR A 188 0.05 11.92 -15.08
N ASN A 189 -0.10 13.14 -15.61
CA ASN A 189 -1.27 13.98 -15.35
C ASN A 189 -1.64 14.09 -13.86
N GLY A 190 -0.64 14.09 -12.98
CA GLY A 190 -0.84 14.14 -11.53
C GLY A 190 -1.38 12.86 -10.88
N ILE A 191 -1.46 11.73 -11.58
CA ILE A 191 -1.77 10.42 -10.99
C ILE A 191 -0.50 9.61 -10.67
N CYS A 192 -0.66 8.58 -9.85
CA CYS A 192 0.40 7.67 -9.47
C CYS A 192 1.03 6.99 -10.70
N SER A 193 2.36 6.90 -10.73
CA SER A 193 3.10 6.25 -11.82
C SER A 193 3.02 4.72 -11.77
N TYR A 194 2.65 4.13 -10.64
CA TYR A 194 2.59 2.67 -10.49
C TYR A 194 1.55 2.06 -11.44
N PRO A 195 1.87 0.97 -12.18
CA PRO A 195 0.95 0.37 -13.15
C PRO A 195 -0.44 0.07 -12.57
N GLY A 196 -1.48 0.46 -13.31
CA GLY A 196 -2.88 0.23 -12.91
C GLY A 196 -3.39 1.10 -11.76
N CYS A 197 -2.56 1.99 -11.20
CA CYS A 197 -2.99 2.90 -10.12
C CYS A 197 -3.53 4.22 -10.68
N HIS A 198 -4.73 4.60 -10.25
CA HIS A 198 -5.40 5.85 -10.67
C HIS A 198 -5.53 6.88 -9.54
N LYS A 199 -4.85 6.65 -8.41
CA LYS A 199 -4.87 7.59 -7.28
C LYS A 199 -4.06 8.85 -7.61
N PRO A 200 -4.39 10.01 -7.01
CA PRO A 200 -3.56 11.20 -7.09
C PRO A 200 -2.13 10.91 -6.62
N ALA A 201 -1.15 11.50 -7.30
CA ALA A 201 0.22 11.51 -6.82
C ALA A 201 0.38 12.52 -5.69
N GLU A 202 1.08 12.11 -4.64
CA GLU A 202 1.31 12.91 -3.42
C GLU A 202 2.80 13.13 -3.17
N GLU A 203 3.65 12.19 -3.60
CA GLU A 203 5.08 12.18 -3.28
C GLU A 203 5.93 11.94 -4.53
N LEU A 204 7.10 12.59 -4.57
CA LEU A 204 8.11 12.35 -5.60
C LEU A 204 9.08 11.28 -5.10
N HIS A 205 9.08 10.17 -5.81
CA HIS A 205 9.87 9.00 -5.54
C HIS A 205 11.17 9.03 -6.32
N HIS A 206 12.30 8.73 -5.67
CA HIS A 206 13.58 8.52 -6.38
C HIS A 206 13.85 7.03 -6.51
N ALA A 207 13.94 6.55 -7.76
CA ALA A 207 14.29 5.16 -8.07
C ALA A 207 15.66 4.78 -7.50
N ASN A 208 16.63 5.68 -7.63
CA ASN A 208 17.87 5.66 -6.88
C ASN A 208 17.69 6.55 -5.65
N ARG A 209 17.80 6.00 -4.44
CA ARG A 209 17.64 6.80 -3.22
C ARG A 209 18.60 7.98 -3.23
N GLN A 210 18.12 9.16 -2.85
CA GLN A 210 18.92 10.40 -2.88
C GLN A 210 20.24 10.29 -2.08
N ALA A 211 20.25 9.49 -1.03
CA ALA A 211 21.46 9.20 -0.24
C ALA A 211 22.54 8.39 -0.99
N LEU A 212 22.16 7.68 -2.07
CA LEU A 212 23.05 6.91 -2.92
C LEU A 212 23.42 7.69 -4.19
N ASP A 213 22.44 8.40 -4.77
CA ASP A 213 22.62 9.24 -5.95
C ASP A 213 21.93 10.59 -5.70
N PRO A 214 22.68 11.67 -5.45
CA PRO A 214 22.10 13.00 -5.21
C PRO A 214 21.59 13.67 -6.48
N THR A 215 21.73 13.04 -7.64
CA THR A 215 21.32 13.60 -8.92
C THR A 215 19.82 13.49 -9.11
N HIS A 216 19.16 14.63 -9.30
CA HIS A 216 17.77 14.68 -9.71
C HIS A 216 17.66 14.46 -11.21
N ASN A 217 17.69 13.20 -11.64
CA ASN A 217 17.42 12.83 -13.02
C ASN A 217 15.91 12.63 -13.23
N PRO A 218 15.24 13.37 -14.13
CA PRO A 218 13.81 13.20 -14.40
C PRO A 218 13.40 11.80 -14.86
N THR A 219 14.33 10.98 -15.36
CA THR A 219 14.05 9.58 -15.73
C THR A 219 13.96 8.65 -14.54
N HIS A 220 14.58 9.02 -13.40
CA HIS A 220 14.65 8.21 -12.19
C HIS A 220 13.84 8.82 -11.04
N ILE A 221 13.02 9.83 -11.34
CA ILE A 221 12.07 10.43 -10.39
C ILE A 221 10.66 10.19 -10.90
N HIS A 222 9.80 9.68 -10.03
CA HIS A 222 8.43 9.28 -10.39
C HIS A 222 7.44 9.89 -9.40
N ALA A 223 6.25 10.28 -9.87
CA ALA A 223 5.19 10.76 -9.00
C ALA A 223 4.36 9.56 -8.50
N LEU A 224 4.28 9.33 -7.19
CA LEU A 224 3.55 8.20 -6.59
C LEU A 224 2.50 8.68 -5.58
N CYS A 225 1.44 7.91 -5.42
CA CYS A 225 0.57 8.04 -4.25
C CYS A 225 1.32 7.57 -3.00
N LYS A 226 0.84 7.98 -1.82
CA LYS A 226 1.51 7.68 -0.55
C LYS A 226 1.76 6.19 -0.33
N SER A 227 0.78 5.34 -0.62
CA SER A 227 0.90 3.88 -0.41
C SER A 227 1.95 3.26 -1.33
N HIS A 228 1.96 3.59 -2.62
CA HIS A 228 2.96 3.05 -3.56
C HIS A 228 4.36 3.58 -3.27
N HIS A 229 4.50 4.83 -2.83
CA HIS A 229 5.77 5.37 -2.36
C HIS A 229 6.29 4.61 -1.13
N HIS A 230 5.41 4.32 -0.17
CA HIS A 230 5.77 3.47 0.98
C HIS A 230 6.20 2.07 0.54
N LEU A 231 5.47 1.40 -0.36
CA LEU A 231 5.86 0.09 -0.88
C LEU A 231 7.25 0.11 -1.56
N ALA A 232 7.54 1.15 -2.33
CA ALA A 232 8.88 1.39 -2.87
C ALA A 232 9.92 1.47 -1.75
N HIS A 233 9.63 2.22 -0.69
CA HIS A 233 10.48 2.34 0.50
C HIS A 233 10.45 1.14 1.44
N HIS A 234 9.62 0.12 1.17
CA HIS A 234 9.76 -1.23 1.73
C HIS A 234 10.69 -2.11 0.86
N SER A 235 11.28 -1.56 -0.19
CA SER A 235 12.07 -2.28 -1.19
C SER A 235 11.27 -3.41 -1.87
N LEU A 236 9.95 -3.24 -2.00
CA LEU A 236 9.03 -4.24 -2.57
C LEU A 236 8.65 -3.95 -4.02
N ILE A 237 9.26 -2.94 -4.65
CA ILE A 237 9.09 -2.65 -6.07
C ILE A 237 10.40 -2.97 -6.79
N ALA A 238 10.32 -3.88 -7.76
CA ALA A 238 11.42 -4.21 -8.65
C ALA A 238 11.45 -3.26 -9.86
N ASN A 239 12.63 -3.14 -10.48
CA ASN A 239 12.85 -2.36 -11.69
C ASN A 239 12.51 -0.86 -11.57
N GLU A 240 12.60 -0.28 -10.37
CA GLU A 240 12.31 1.15 -10.13
C GLU A 240 13.09 2.08 -11.07
N GLN A 241 14.29 1.70 -11.52
CA GLN A 241 15.13 2.47 -12.44
C GLN A 241 14.67 2.42 -13.90
N ARG A 242 13.75 1.49 -14.22
CA ARG A 242 13.17 1.35 -15.55
C ARG A 242 11.84 2.10 -15.62
N GLN A 243 11.16 1.98 -16.77
CA GLN A 243 9.85 2.56 -16.93
C GLN A 243 8.84 1.95 -15.95
N PRO A 244 7.84 2.73 -15.49
CA PRO A 244 6.86 2.20 -14.56
C PRO A 244 6.12 0.97 -15.06
N CYS A 245 5.89 0.82 -16.37
CA CYS A 245 5.27 -0.36 -16.96
C CYS A 245 6.08 -1.67 -16.78
N GLU A 246 7.36 -1.58 -16.45
CA GLU A 246 8.22 -2.73 -16.13
C GLU A 246 8.34 -2.99 -14.63
N TRP A 247 7.69 -2.17 -13.79
CA TRP A 247 7.71 -2.35 -12.35
C TRP A 247 6.85 -3.53 -11.96
N ARG A 248 7.33 -4.29 -10.96
CA ARG A 248 6.62 -5.43 -10.40
C ARG A 248 6.77 -5.47 -8.90
N LEU A 249 5.75 -5.98 -8.23
CA LEU A 249 5.76 -6.26 -6.81
C LEU A 249 6.70 -7.42 -6.52
N LEU A 250 7.43 -7.32 -5.41
CA LEU A 250 8.23 -8.39 -4.86
C LEU A 250 7.54 -9.00 -3.64
N ALA A 251 7.61 -10.33 -3.52
CA ALA A 251 7.20 -11.02 -2.29
C ALA A 251 8.11 -10.62 -1.12
N GLN A 252 9.42 -10.57 -1.37
CA GLN A 252 10.44 -10.18 -0.41
C GLN A 252 11.42 -9.19 -1.02
N PRO A 253 11.95 -8.24 -0.22
CA PRO A 253 12.89 -7.26 -0.73
C PRO A 253 14.23 -7.92 -1.09
N ASP A 254 14.85 -7.44 -2.17
CA ASP A 254 16.21 -7.85 -2.53
C ASP A 254 17.21 -7.21 -1.56
N LYS A 255 17.70 -8.01 -0.60
CA LYS A 255 18.62 -7.58 0.45
C LYS A 255 20.02 -7.26 -0.06
N THR A 256 20.35 -7.66 -1.29
CA THR A 256 21.66 -7.38 -1.91
C THR A 256 21.74 -5.95 -2.46
N GLN A 257 20.58 -5.34 -2.75
CA GLN A 257 20.52 -4.00 -3.32
C GLN A 257 20.89 -2.93 -2.29
N PRO A 258 21.76 -1.95 -2.63
CA PRO A 258 22.13 -0.87 -1.71
C PRO A 258 20.93 -0.08 -1.16
N LYS A 259 19.86 0.09 -1.96
CA LYS A 259 18.64 0.80 -1.54
C LYS A 259 17.96 0.16 -0.33
N TYR A 260 18.07 -1.17 -0.16
CA TYR A 260 17.46 -1.88 0.96
C TYR A 260 18.00 -1.39 2.31
N ARG A 261 19.31 -1.16 2.42
CA ARG A 261 19.93 -0.69 3.67
C ARG A 261 19.43 0.72 4.02
N ILE A 262 19.32 1.60 3.02
CA ILE A 262 18.80 2.96 3.19
C ILE A 262 17.34 2.94 3.62
N ASP A 263 16.51 2.15 2.95
CA ASP A 263 15.09 2.00 3.27
C ASP A 263 14.88 1.51 4.71
N ARG A 264 15.67 0.52 5.16
CA ARG A 264 15.63 0.05 6.56
C ARG A 264 16.03 1.12 7.56
N LEU A 265 16.99 1.99 7.23
CA LEU A 265 17.36 3.11 8.09
C LEU A 265 16.21 4.14 8.17
N VAL A 266 15.65 4.54 7.03
CA VAL A 266 14.53 5.49 6.97
C VAL A 266 13.32 4.97 7.74
N GLN A 267 12.99 3.68 7.62
CA GLN A 267 11.89 3.05 8.36
C GLN A 267 12.10 3.09 9.88
N LYS A 268 13.34 2.91 10.36
CA LYS A 268 13.64 3.02 11.79
C LYS A 268 13.39 4.42 12.33
N TYR A 269 13.62 5.46 11.53
CA TYR A 269 13.32 6.85 11.93
C TYR A 269 11.84 7.23 11.78
N ARG A 270 11.11 6.56 10.88
CA ARG A 270 9.66 6.78 10.66
C ARG A 270 8.77 5.96 11.60
N SER A 271 9.31 4.92 12.22
CA SER A 271 8.61 4.13 13.24
C SER A 271 8.52 4.98 14.52
N PRO A 272 7.32 5.30 15.01
CA PRO A 272 7.12 6.12 16.20
C PRO A 272 7.68 5.48 17.47
#